data_AF-M4BYY1-F1
#
_entry.id   AF-M4BYY1-F1
#
_cell.length_a   1.000
_cell.length_b   1.000
_cell.length_c   1.000
_cell.angle_alpha   90.00
_cell.angle_beta   90.00
_cell.angle_gamma   90.00
#
_symmetry.space_group_name_H-M   'P 1'
#
loop_
_entity.id
_entity.type
_entity.pdbx_description
1 polymer ?
#
loop_
_entity_poly.entity_id
_entity_poly.type
_entity_poly.pdbx_seq_one_letter_code
_entity_poly.pdbx_strand_id
1 'polypeptide(L)'
;MISILLVACASTLMQEGLLRIVATFPSRYTQAVVSGQSFAGLAVSLSNFVILWAGGDSDAAFFGYNLQAGADLCAFTYFVLVFVTLVLCLLSFAVLTRMHLFRHYQGVDHPTRDLKKYLEDAPSEADTVDTLEASPREPLLGEEETRFNVDMLHIAYKMRFYGAATFFIFIVTLGVFPGVTSAIKSVHPEDGLFFNKLFTPFTLILFNTSDFVARLSASWWSEFGQKKLLLASIARAIFLPLLMLCNLQNKSNEVITTVLFRSDVLAMLFIAGCAYTNGLLCTLAFMEYPRLFRKNVEKELGGSIIFFMLSIGLTAGSLMSFVLRAMLKP
;
A
#
# COMPACT_ATOMS: atom_id res chain seq x y z
N MET A 1 -14.00 -2.11 21.45
CA MET A 1 -12.90 -3.03 21.09
C MET A 1 -13.36 -4.12 20.12
N ILE A 2 -14.47 -4.82 20.37
CA ILE A 2 -15.01 -5.87 19.45
C ILE A 2 -15.31 -5.33 18.05
N SER A 3 -15.96 -4.15 17.93
CA SER A 3 -16.25 -3.54 16.63
C SER A 3 -15.00 -3.24 15.80
N ILE A 4 -13.95 -2.72 16.44
CA ILE A 4 -12.66 -2.43 15.79
C ILE A 4 -12.02 -3.73 15.28
N LEU A 5 -12.07 -4.80 16.08
CA LEU A 5 -11.56 -6.11 15.68
C LEU A 5 -12.31 -6.65 14.46
N LEU A 6 -13.65 -6.60 14.47
CA LEU A 6 -14.47 -7.06 13.34
C LEU A 6 -14.19 -6.26 12.06
N VAL A 7 -14.08 -4.94 12.16
CA VAL A 7 -13.75 -4.08 11.01
C VAL A 7 -12.34 -4.37 10.50
N ALA A 8 -11.36 -4.58 11.40
CA ALA A 8 -10.01 -4.95 11.01
C ALA A 8 -9.98 -6.30 10.27
N CYS A 9 -10.65 -7.33 10.80
CA CYS A 9 -10.77 -8.64 10.15
C CYS A 9 -11.46 -8.56 8.79
N ALA A 10 -12.56 -7.81 8.67
CA ALA A 10 -13.24 -7.63 7.40
C ALA A 10 -12.34 -6.90 6.37
N SER A 11 -11.62 -5.87 6.81
CA SER A 11 -10.71 -5.10 5.95
C SER A 11 -9.54 -5.94 5.47
N THR A 12 -8.95 -6.76 6.35
CA THR A 12 -7.82 -7.64 5.97
C THR A 12 -8.28 -8.74 5.00
N LEU A 13 -9.43 -9.38 5.25
CA LEU A 13 -9.99 -10.38 4.33
C LEU A 13 -10.30 -9.77 2.95
N MET A 14 -10.86 -8.57 2.92
CA MET A 14 -11.15 -7.86 1.66
C MET A 14 -9.85 -7.49 0.92
N GLN A 15 -8.84 -6.98 1.63
CA GLN A 15 -7.57 -6.59 1.04
C GLN A 15 -6.77 -7.80 0.52
N GLU A 16 -6.75 -8.91 1.27
CA GLU A 16 -6.17 -10.17 0.82
C GLU A 16 -6.88 -10.67 -0.45
N GLY A 17 -8.21 -10.77 -0.42
CA GLY A 17 -9.01 -11.24 -1.55
C GLY A 17 -8.77 -10.40 -2.82
N LEU A 18 -8.72 -9.07 -2.68
CA LEU A 18 -8.41 -8.16 -3.79
C LEU A 18 -6.99 -8.38 -4.34
N LEU A 19 -6.00 -8.61 -3.49
CA LEU A 19 -4.63 -8.89 -3.92
C LEU A 19 -4.51 -10.22 -4.67
N ARG A 20 -5.25 -11.26 -4.23
CA ARG A 20 -5.33 -12.54 -4.94
C ARG A 20 -5.92 -12.36 -6.33
N ILE A 21 -7.09 -11.70 -6.41
CA ILE A 21 -7.78 -11.46 -7.68
C ILE A 21 -6.87 -10.70 -8.63
N VAL A 22 -6.32 -9.56 -8.19
CA VAL A 22 -5.54 -8.67 -9.07
C VAL A 22 -4.19 -9.26 -9.48
N ALA A 23 -3.68 -10.28 -8.78
CA ALA A 23 -2.46 -11.00 -9.15
C ALA A 23 -2.57 -11.69 -10.52
N THR A 24 -3.79 -12.10 -10.90
CA THR A 24 -4.07 -12.76 -12.20
C THR A 24 -4.14 -11.76 -13.36
N PHE A 25 -4.36 -10.47 -13.04
CA PHE A 25 -4.48 -9.41 -14.03
C PHE A 25 -3.11 -8.83 -14.42
N PRO A 26 -3.02 -8.17 -15.58
CA PRO A 26 -1.84 -7.38 -15.93
C PRO A 26 -1.48 -6.38 -14.84
N SER A 27 -0.18 -6.16 -14.61
CA SER A 27 0.34 -5.36 -13.49
C SER A 27 -0.23 -3.93 -13.39
N ARG A 28 -0.75 -3.35 -14.48
CA ARG A 28 -1.43 -2.05 -14.47
C ARG A 28 -2.67 -2.02 -13.57
N TYR A 29 -3.40 -3.14 -13.48
CA TYR A 29 -4.56 -3.24 -12.59
C TYR A 29 -4.13 -3.35 -11.13
N THR A 30 -3.03 -4.06 -10.84
CA THR A 30 -2.43 -4.09 -9.50
C THR A 30 -2.05 -2.70 -9.05
N GLN A 31 -1.40 -1.92 -9.91
CA GLN A 31 -1.07 -0.52 -9.66
C GLN A 31 -2.31 0.32 -9.36
N ALA A 32 -3.39 0.17 -10.14
CA ALA A 32 -4.63 0.93 -9.94
C ALA A 32 -5.26 0.63 -8.58
N VAL A 33 -5.38 -0.66 -8.19
CA VAL A 33 -5.92 -1.07 -6.88
C VAL A 33 -5.09 -0.48 -5.74
N VAL A 34 -3.76 -0.59 -5.85
CA VAL A 34 -2.82 -0.18 -4.80
C VAL A 34 -2.72 1.35 -4.70
N SER A 35 -2.87 2.08 -5.81
CA SER A 35 -2.97 3.54 -5.82
C SER A 35 -4.31 4.04 -5.26
N GLY A 36 -5.40 3.30 -5.46
CA GLY A 36 -6.69 3.61 -4.83
C GLY A 36 -6.62 3.58 -3.29
N GLN A 37 -5.83 2.66 -2.73
CA GLN A 37 -5.60 2.59 -1.28
C GLN A 37 -4.88 3.83 -0.73
N SER A 38 -3.85 4.33 -1.41
CA SER A 38 -3.14 5.53 -0.96
C SER A 38 -3.94 6.81 -1.20
N PHE A 39 -4.75 6.86 -2.26
CA PHE A 39 -5.69 7.97 -2.49
C PHE A 39 -6.67 8.12 -1.31
N ALA A 40 -7.18 7.01 -0.77
CA ALA A 40 -8.03 7.06 0.42
C ALA A 40 -7.30 7.70 1.62
N GLY A 41 -6.03 7.35 1.85
CA GLY A 41 -5.20 7.99 2.87
C GLY A 41 -4.99 9.49 2.64
N LEU A 42 -4.77 9.90 1.39
CA LEU A 42 -4.67 11.31 1.00
C LEU A 42 -5.97 12.07 1.32
N ALA A 43 -7.13 11.54 0.90
CA ALA A 43 -8.43 12.16 1.17
C ALA A 43 -8.69 12.35 2.67
N VAL A 44 -8.34 11.37 3.50
CA VAL A 44 -8.45 11.46 4.97
C VAL A 44 -7.53 12.53 5.54
N SER A 45 -6.26 12.57 5.12
CA SER A 45 -5.31 13.58 5.62
C SER A 45 -5.67 15.01 5.21
N LEU A 46 -6.18 15.21 3.98
CA LEU A 46 -6.71 16.49 3.52
C LEU A 46 -7.91 16.94 4.35
N SER A 47 -8.84 16.01 4.62
CA SER A 47 -10.02 16.30 5.45
C SER A 47 -9.60 16.76 6.86
N ASN A 48 -8.64 16.05 7.48
CA ASN A 48 -8.11 16.44 8.79
C ASN A 48 -7.45 17.83 8.78
N PHE A 49 -6.70 18.15 7.73
CA PHE A 49 -6.07 19.47 7.59
C PHE A 49 -7.12 20.59 7.45
N VAL A 50 -8.14 20.39 6.60
CA VAL A 50 -9.23 21.38 6.42
C VAL A 50 -9.96 21.62 7.74
N ILE A 51 -10.25 20.57 8.51
CA ILE A 51 -10.89 20.68 9.83
C ILE A 51 -10.02 21.53 10.79
N LEU A 52 -8.72 21.26 10.85
CA LEU A 52 -7.80 22.00 11.73
C LEU A 52 -7.55 23.43 11.28
N TRP A 53 -7.53 23.67 9.97
CA TRP A 53 -7.39 25.00 9.39
C TRP A 53 -8.64 25.85 9.65
N ALA A 54 -9.83 25.32 9.38
CA ALA A 54 -11.11 25.98 9.70
C ALA A 54 -11.31 26.16 11.21
N GLY A 55 -10.76 25.25 12.02
CA GLY A 55 -10.74 25.32 13.48
C GLY A 55 -9.79 26.38 14.07
N GLY A 56 -8.87 26.93 13.26
CA GLY A 56 -7.85 27.88 13.68
C GLY A 56 -8.31 29.35 13.68
N ASP A 57 -9.32 29.69 12.89
CA ASP A 57 -9.97 31.01 12.90
C ASP A 57 -11.06 31.07 13.98
N SER A 58 -11.33 32.27 14.51
CA SER A 58 -12.38 32.47 15.53
C SER A 58 -13.79 32.07 15.08
N ASP A 59 -13.98 31.86 13.77
CA ASP A 59 -15.17 31.27 13.14
C ASP A 59 -15.31 29.75 13.38
N ALA A 60 -14.33 29.11 14.02
CA ALA A 60 -14.44 27.75 14.53
C ALA A 60 -15.49 27.63 15.64
N ALA A 61 -15.79 28.71 16.37
CA ALA A 61 -16.96 28.73 17.25
C ALA A 61 -18.24 28.64 16.42
N PHE A 62 -18.31 29.25 15.23
CA PHE A 62 -19.45 29.12 14.34
C PHE A 62 -19.54 27.72 13.71
N PHE A 63 -18.45 27.16 13.17
CA PHE A 63 -18.47 25.82 12.58
C PHE A 63 -18.64 24.73 13.65
N GLY A 64 -17.95 24.85 14.79
CA GLY A 64 -18.02 23.91 15.91
C GLY A 64 -19.34 23.97 16.68
N TYR A 65 -19.94 25.15 16.89
CA TYR A 65 -21.25 25.26 17.54
C TYR A 65 -22.39 24.80 16.62
N ASN A 66 -22.32 25.05 15.31
CA ASN A 66 -23.26 24.48 14.34
C ASN A 66 -23.08 22.95 14.17
N LEU A 67 -21.85 22.43 14.26
CA LEU A 67 -21.58 20.98 14.22
C LEU A 67 -22.01 20.27 15.52
N GLN A 68 -21.80 20.91 16.68
CA GLN A 68 -22.23 20.40 17.99
C GLN A 68 -23.75 20.48 18.16
N ALA A 69 -24.40 21.54 17.65
CA ALA A 69 -25.85 21.68 17.59
C ALA A 69 -26.50 20.68 16.60
N GLY A 70 -25.72 20.10 15.69
CA GLY A 70 -26.16 19.14 14.68
C GLY A 70 -25.43 17.80 14.73
N ALA A 71 -24.89 17.37 15.88
CA ALA A 71 -24.11 16.14 15.99
C ALA A 71 -24.85 14.91 15.44
N ASP A 72 -26.16 14.83 15.67
CA ASP A 72 -27.03 13.80 15.12
C ASP A 72 -27.14 13.87 13.59
N LEU A 73 -27.24 15.08 13.02
CA LEU A 73 -27.25 15.29 11.58
C LEU A 73 -25.91 14.94 10.95
N CYS A 74 -24.78 15.27 11.60
CA CYS A 74 -23.45 14.90 11.14
C CYS A 74 -23.23 13.38 11.19
N ALA A 75 -23.64 12.73 12.28
CA ALA A 75 -23.60 11.28 12.40
C ALA A 75 -24.49 10.60 11.35
N PHE A 76 -25.73 11.06 11.20
CA PHE A 76 -26.66 10.57 10.17
C PHE A 76 -26.06 10.73 8.77
N THR A 77 -25.54 11.91 8.44
CA THR A 77 -24.92 12.19 7.14
C THR A 77 -23.70 11.30 6.90
N TYR A 78 -22.86 11.08 7.92
CA TYR A 78 -21.73 10.15 7.84
C TYR A 78 -22.20 8.73 7.54
N PHE A 79 -23.19 8.21 8.27
CA PHE A 79 -23.71 6.85 8.04
C PHE A 79 -24.35 6.71 6.65
N VAL A 80 -25.10 7.70 6.18
CA VAL A 80 -25.68 7.71 4.83
C VAL A 80 -24.58 7.72 3.76
N LEU A 81 -23.56 8.57 3.89
CA LEU A 81 -22.45 8.63 2.94
C LEU A 81 -21.66 7.32 2.90
N VAL A 82 -21.38 6.71 4.06
CA VAL A 82 -20.71 5.41 4.14
C VAL A 82 -21.57 4.31 3.50
N PHE A 83 -22.87 4.29 3.77
CA PHE A 83 -23.79 3.31 3.18
C PHE A 83 -23.85 3.43 1.66
N VAL A 84 -24.04 4.65 1.13
CA VAL A 84 -24.06 4.90 -0.32
C VAL A 84 -22.73 4.49 -0.95
N THR A 85 -21.60 4.86 -0.35
CA THR A 85 -20.27 4.50 -0.85
C THR A 85 -20.10 2.98 -0.89
N LEU A 86 -20.53 2.27 0.16
CA LEU A 86 -20.44 0.81 0.23
C LEU A 86 -21.30 0.15 -0.86
N VAL A 87 -22.55 0.62 -1.06
CA VAL A 87 -23.43 0.13 -2.12
C VAL A 87 -22.79 0.37 -3.50
N LEU A 88 -22.24 1.55 -3.74
CA LEU A 88 -21.54 1.86 -5.00
C LEU A 88 -20.31 0.96 -5.21
N CYS A 89 -19.52 0.69 -4.17
CA CYS A 89 -18.39 -0.24 -4.23
C CYS A 89 -18.85 -1.67 -4.55
N LEU A 90 -19.91 -2.16 -3.89
CA LEU A 90 -20.46 -3.49 -4.14
C LEU A 90 -21.03 -3.64 -5.55
N LEU A 91 -21.79 -2.65 -6.02
CA LEU A 91 -22.32 -2.63 -7.38
C LEU A 91 -21.20 -2.58 -8.42
N SER A 92 -20.19 -1.73 -8.21
CA SER A 92 -19.02 -1.64 -9.09
C SER A 92 -18.26 -2.96 -9.16
N PHE A 93 -18.07 -3.63 -8.01
CA PHE A 93 -17.45 -4.95 -7.96
C PHE A 93 -18.32 -6.02 -8.63
N ALA A 94 -19.64 -6.02 -8.40
CA ALA A 94 -20.57 -6.93 -9.06
C ALA A 94 -20.53 -6.77 -10.58
N VAL A 95 -20.54 -5.53 -11.09
CA VAL A 95 -20.37 -5.23 -12.51
C VAL A 95 -19.03 -5.76 -13.02
N LEU A 96 -17.93 -5.49 -12.30
CA LEU A 96 -16.59 -5.98 -12.67
C LEU A 96 -16.57 -7.50 -12.84
N THR A 97 -17.15 -8.27 -11.91
CA THR A 97 -17.18 -9.75 -11.98
C THR A 97 -18.01 -10.29 -13.16
N ARG A 98 -18.94 -9.49 -13.69
CA ARG A 98 -19.78 -9.83 -14.84
C ARG A 98 -19.13 -9.46 -16.18
N MET A 99 -18.11 -8.61 -16.19
CA MET A 99 -17.42 -8.21 -17.41
C MET A 99 -16.65 -9.37 -18.04
N HIS A 100 -16.64 -9.42 -19.37
CA HIS A 100 -15.89 -10.43 -20.12
C HIS A 100 -14.39 -10.41 -19.81
N LEU A 101 -13.83 -9.22 -19.56
CA LEU A 101 -12.44 -9.03 -19.15
C LEU A 101 -12.09 -9.84 -17.89
N PHE A 102 -12.96 -9.78 -16.88
CA PHE A 102 -12.75 -10.47 -15.62
C PHE A 102 -12.78 -11.99 -15.80
N ARG A 103 -13.77 -12.49 -16.54
CA ARG A 103 -13.87 -13.92 -16.89
C ARG A 103 -12.66 -14.42 -17.71
N HIS A 104 -12.15 -13.61 -18.62
CA HIS A 104 -11.00 -13.97 -19.44
C HIS A 104 -9.71 -14.13 -18.63
N TYR A 105 -9.44 -13.22 -17.69
CA TYR A 105 -8.23 -13.30 -16.86
C TYR A 105 -8.32 -14.33 -15.73
N GLN A 106 -9.53 -14.64 -15.25
CA GLN A 106 -9.72 -15.69 -14.23
C GLN A 106 -9.86 -17.10 -14.82
N GLY A 107 -10.44 -17.23 -16.02
CA GLY A 107 -10.75 -18.53 -16.62
C GLY A 107 -9.65 -19.13 -17.49
N VAL A 108 -8.61 -18.37 -17.84
CA VAL A 108 -7.51 -18.84 -18.69
C VAL A 108 -6.18 -18.47 -18.03
N ASP A 109 -5.24 -19.41 -18.01
CA ASP A 109 -3.88 -19.15 -17.56
C ASP A 109 -3.13 -18.26 -18.57
N HIS A 110 -2.77 -17.06 -18.12
CA HIS A 110 -2.02 -16.11 -18.95
C HIS A 110 -0.56 -16.07 -18.49
N PRO A 111 0.40 -16.60 -19.25
CA PRO A 111 1.80 -16.38 -18.96
C PRO A 111 2.11 -14.88 -19.09
N THR A 112 2.47 -14.24 -17.98
CA THR A 112 2.76 -12.79 -17.95
C THR A 112 4.10 -12.55 -18.63
N ARG A 113 4.07 -12.35 -19.96
CA ARG A 113 5.13 -11.78 -20.79
C ARG A 113 6.45 -12.57 -20.81
N ASP A 114 6.46 -13.64 -21.60
CA ASP A 114 7.68 -14.16 -22.24
C ASP A 114 7.38 -14.70 -23.65
N LEU A 115 6.43 -14.08 -24.39
CA LEU A 115 6.11 -14.46 -25.77
C LEU A 115 7.33 -14.40 -26.70
N LYS A 116 8.28 -13.49 -26.42
CA LYS A 116 9.52 -13.36 -27.19
C LYS A 116 10.46 -14.54 -26.95
N LYS A 117 10.56 -15.02 -25.71
CA LYS A 117 11.34 -16.21 -25.34
C LYS A 117 10.67 -17.49 -25.83
N TYR A 118 9.33 -17.51 -25.89
CA TYR A 118 8.55 -18.59 -26.47
C TYR A 118 8.75 -18.73 -28.00
N LEU A 119 8.95 -17.61 -28.71
CA LEU A 119 9.26 -17.61 -30.15
C LEU A 119 10.73 -17.92 -30.45
N GLU A 120 11.65 -17.62 -29.51
CA GLU A 120 13.08 -17.92 -29.63
C GLU A 120 13.43 -19.37 -29.21
N ASP A 121 12.66 -19.97 -28.29
CA ASP A 121 12.81 -21.38 -27.85
C ASP A 121 11.96 -22.37 -28.66
N ALA A 122 11.12 -21.90 -29.60
CA ALA A 122 10.40 -22.77 -30.50
C ALA A 122 11.39 -23.37 -31.53
N PRO A 123 11.48 -24.71 -31.66
CA PRO A 123 12.29 -25.30 -32.73
C PRO A 123 11.76 -24.79 -34.08
N SER A 124 12.68 -24.34 -34.92
CA SER A 124 12.42 -23.89 -36.28
C SER A 124 11.83 -25.03 -37.11
N GLU A 125 10.52 -25.23 -37.07
CA GLU A 125 9.78 -26.06 -38.02
C GLU A 125 9.39 -25.22 -39.25
N ALA A 126 10.40 -24.85 -40.03
CA ALA A 126 10.23 -24.65 -41.45
C ALA A 126 10.40 -26.03 -42.09
N ASP A 127 9.30 -26.79 -42.14
CA ASP A 127 8.99 -27.87 -43.09
C ASP A 127 8.01 -28.86 -42.44
N THR A 128 6.71 -28.59 -42.55
CA THR A 128 5.69 -29.58 -42.95
C THR A 128 4.32 -28.91 -42.96
N VAL A 129 3.86 -28.64 -44.18
CA VAL A 129 2.45 -28.49 -44.52
C VAL A 129 1.79 -29.86 -44.32
N ASP A 130 0.51 -29.86 -43.94
CA ASP A 130 -0.39 -31.00 -43.74
C ASP A 130 -0.33 -31.74 -42.39
N THR A 131 -1.13 -31.25 -41.43
CA THR A 131 -2.12 -32.03 -40.65
C THR A 131 -2.85 -31.12 -39.67
N LEU A 132 -3.87 -30.41 -40.17
CA LEU A 132 -4.95 -29.90 -39.35
C LEU A 132 -5.86 -31.10 -39.01
N GLU A 133 -5.60 -31.80 -37.92
CA GLU A 133 -6.59 -32.48 -37.06
C GLU A 133 -5.90 -33.26 -35.93
N ALA A 134 -6.53 -33.23 -34.74
CA ALA A 134 -6.18 -33.94 -33.50
C ALA A 134 -5.07 -33.32 -32.62
N SER A 135 -5.41 -32.25 -31.88
CA SER A 135 -4.86 -32.05 -30.53
C SER A 135 -5.93 -32.49 -29.51
N PRO A 136 -5.64 -33.41 -28.58
CA PRO A 136 -6.64 -33.93 -27.65
C PRO A 136 -7.17 -32.82 -26.74
N ARG A 137 -8.48 -32.55 -26.82
CA ARG A 137 -9.22 -31.85 -25.75
C ARG A 137 -9.21 -32.77 -24.53
N GLU A 138 -8.33 -32.52 -23.57
CA GLU A 138 -8.45 -33.18 -22.27
C GLU A 138 -9.77 -32.76 -21.58
N PRO A 139 -10.49 -33.69 -20.92
CA PRO A 139 -11.78 -33.39 -20.31
C PRO A 139 -11.59 -32.57 -19.02
N LEU A 140 -12.29 -31.44 -18.93
CA LEU A 140 -12.38 -30.49 -17.81
C LEU A 140 -13.01 -31.04 -16.51
N LEU A 141 -13.00 -32.35 -16.28
CA LEU A 141 -13.61 -33.01 -15.11
C LEU A 141 -12.59 -33.61 -14.13
N GLY A 142 -11.29 -33.30 -14.29
CA GLY A 142 -10.22 -33.71 -13.37
C GLY A 142 -9.58 -32.58 -12.55
N GLU A 143 -10.02 -31.33 -12.69
CA GLU A 143 -9.33 -30.16 -12.10
C GLU A 143 -9.60 -29.92 -10.60
N GLU A 144 -10.56 -30.61 -9.97
CA GLU A 144 -10.83 -30.40 -8.54
C GLU A 144 -9.79 -31.07 -7.63
N GLU A 145 -9.19 -32.21 -8.02
CA GLU A 145 -8.17 -32.89 -7.19
C GLU A 145 -6.76 -32.30 -7.33
N THR A 146 -6.44 -31.62 -8.44
CA THR A 146 -5.12 -30.99 -8.65
C THR A 146 -4.98 -29.60 -8.03
N ARG A 147 -6.08 -28.98 -7.58
CA ARG A 147 -6.04 -27.71 -6.82
C ARG A 147 -5.31 -27.82 -5.47
N PHE A 148 -5.21 -29.01 -4.89
CA PHE A 148 -4.72 -29.20 -3.52
C PHE A 148 -3.25 -29.62 -3.38
N ASN A 149 -2.54 -29.92 -4.48
CA ASN A 149 -1.10 -30.27 -4.45
C ASN A 149 -0.20 -29.13 -4.94
N VAL A 150 -0.62 -27.88 -4.76
CA VAL A 150 0.28 -26.74 -4.97
C VAL A 150 1.03 -26.47 -3.68
N ASP A 151 2.33 -26.78 -3.66
CA ASP A 151 3.18 -26.58 -2.50
C ASP A 151 3.36 -25.07 -2.20
N MET A 152 2.63 -24.59 -1.19
CA MET A 152 2.68 -23.20 -0.72
C MET A 152 4.09 -22.78 -0.29
N LEU A 153 4.86 -23.71 0.29
CA LEU A 153 6.23 -23.44 0.71
C LEU A 153 7.14 -23.22 -0.49
N HIS A 154 6.95 -23.98 -1.57
CA HIS A 154 7.66 -23.77 -2.82
C HIS A 154 7.40 -22.37 -3.38
N ILE A 155 6.13 -21.94 -3.43
CA ILE A 155 5.74 -20.59 -3.90
C ILE A 155 6.37 -19.52 -3.02
N ALA A 156 6.26 -19.66 -1.69
CA ALA A 156 6.84 -18.74 -0.73
C ALA A 156 8.37 -18.63 -0.88
N TYR A 157 9.05 -19.76 -1.08
CA TYR A 157 10.49 -19.79 -1.32
C TYR A 157 10.86 -19.10 -2.64
N LYS A 158 10.10 -19.33 -3.71
CA LYS A 158 10.34 -18.74 -5.03
C LYS A 158 10.21 -17.22 -5.01
N MET A 159 9.23 -16.67 -4.29
CA MET A 159 8.99 -15.23 -4.19
C MET A 159 9.62 -14.57 -2.94
N ARG A 160 10.47 -15.28 -2.20
CA ARG A 160 11.01 -14.85 -0.90
C ARG A 160 11.59 -13.44 -0.88
N PHE A 161 12.22 -13.02 -1.97
CA PHE A 161 12.82 -11.69 -2.09
C PHE A 161 11.74 -10.59 -2.14
N TYR A 162 10.64 -10.79 -2.85
CA TYR A 162 9.50 -9.86 -2.87
C TYR A 162 8.77 -9.84 -1.52
N GLY A 163 8.60 -11.01 -0.89
CA GLY A 163 8.02 -11.12 0.45
C GLY A 163 8.86 -10.39 1.51
N ALA A 164 10.17 -10.67 1.56
CA ALA A 164 11.10 -10.00 2.47
C ALA A 164 11.19 -8.49 2.19
N ALA A 165 11.22 -8.07 0.92
CA ALA A 165 11.23 -6.65 0.58
C ALA A 165 9.97 -5.94 1.09
N THR A 166 8.79 -6.55 0.90
CA THR A 166 7.51 -6.03 1.39
C THR A 166 7.53 -5.89 2.92
N PHE A 167 8.01 -6.92 3.61
CA PHE A 167 8.19 -6.88 5.07
C PHE A 167 9.08 -5.71 5.52
N PHE A 168 10.26 -5.54 4.90
CA PHE A 168 11.19 -4.45 5.25
C PHE A 168 10.68 -3.06 4.87
N ILE A 169 9.88 -2.92 3.81
CA ILE A 169 9.24 -1.66 3.45
C ILE A 169 8.28 -1.23 4.58
N PHE A 170 7.42 -2.13 5.04
CA PHE A 170 6.41 -1.80 6.04
C PHE A 170 6.95 -1.68 7.46
N ILE A 171 7.96 -2.46 7.85
CA ILE A 171 8.60 -2.30 9.18
C ILE A 171 9.25 -0.92 9.32
N VAL A 172 10.01 -0.46 8.31
CA VAL A 172 10.66 0.86 8.35
C VAL A 172 9.59 1.96 8.32
N THR A 173 8.61 1.84 7.42
CA THR A 173 7.60 2.88 7.23
C THR A 173 6.71 3.02 8.45
N LEU A 174 6.17 1.94 9.01
CA LEU A 174 5.34 2.02 10.22
C LEU A 174 6.15 2.27 11.49
N GLY A 175 7.46 1.97 11.48
CA GLY A 175 8.37 2.38 12.53
C GLY A 175 8.39 3.91 12.69
N VAL A 176 8.40 4.65 11.57
CA VAL A 176 8.48 6.12 11.58
C VAL A 176 7.12 6.82 11.43
N PHE A 177 6.23 6.34 10.58
CA PHE A 177 4.97 6.99 10.25
C PHE A 177 3.75 6.23 10.81
N PRO A 178 2.73 6.91 11.38
CA PRO A 178 2.69 8.35 11.68
C PRO A 178 3.44 8.68 12.99
N GLY A 179 3.99 7.68 13.67
CA GLY A 179 4.46 7.81 15.04
C GLY A 179 5.53 8.88 15.24
N VAL A 180 6.74 8.61 14.77
CA VAL A 180 7.87 9.54 14.83
C VAL A 180 7.58 10.81 14.03
N THR A 181 7.01 10.70 12.83
CA THR A 181 6.76 11.85 11.96
C THR A 181 5.79 12.88 12.55
N SER A 182 4.79 12.44 13.33
CA SER A 182 3.86 13.37 14.02
C SER A 182 4.49 14.10 15.23
N ALA A 183 5.57 13.54 15.78
CA ALA A 183 6.35 14.16 16.84
C ALA A 183 7.36 15.20 16.31
N ILE A 184 7.62 15.21 15.00
CA ILE A 184 8.43 16.25 14.37
C ILE A 184 7.63 17.55 14.35
N LYS A 185 8.17 18.58 15.00
CA LYS A 185 7.60 19.94 15.06
C LYS A 185 8.48 20.93 14.31
N SER A 186 7.87 22.03 13.88
CA SER A 186 8.63 23.11 13.25
C SER A 186 9.70 23.65 14.21
N VAL A 187 10.87 23.95 13.65
CA VAL A 187 11.97 24.62 14.35
C VAL A 187 11.65 26.11 14.60
N HIS A 188 10.76 26.70 13.80
CA HIS A 188 10.40 28.13 13.87
C HIS A 188 8.88 28.29 14.08
N PRO A 189 8.33 27.86 15.23
CA PRO A 189 6.89 27.96 15.48
C PRO A 189 6.37 29.41 15.53
N GLU A 190 7.25 30.38 15.74
CA GLU A 190 6.94 31.83 15.78
C GLU A 190 6.66 32.42 14.39
N ASP A 191 7.04 31.74 13.31
CA ASP A 191 6.94 32.25 11.93
C ASP A 191 5.49 32.22 11.39
N GLY A 192 4.52 31.76 12.19
CA GLY A 192 3.09 31.91 11.91
C GLY A 192 2.24 30.67 12.21
N LEU A 193 0.94 30.79 11.92
CA LEU A 193 -0.06 29.74 12.18
C LEU A 193 0.30 28.40 11.53
N PHE A 194 0.93 28.44 10.35
CA PHE A 194 1.36 27.25 9.64
C PHE A 194 2.37 26.44 10.45
N PHE A 195 3.47 27.06 10.85
CA PHE A 195 4.57 26.41 11.56
C PHE A 195 4.17 25.93 12.97
N ASN A 196 3.29 26.68 13.63
CA ASN A 196 2.81 26.35 14.97
C ASN A 196 1.77 25.20 14.97
N LYS A 197 0.65 25.36 14.23
CA LYS A 197 -0.50 24.45 14.32
C LYS A 197 -0.67 23.53 13.12
N LEU A 198 -0.32 23.98 11.91
CA LEU A 198 -0.63 23.25 10.68
C LEU A 198 0.54 22.41 10.15
N PHE A 199 1.73 22.54 10.72
CA PHE A 199 2.92 21.82 10.27
C PHE A 199 2.73 20.30 10.37
N THR A 200 2.29 19.79 11.52
CA THR A 200 2.05 18.35 11.70
C THR A 200 0.95 17.78 10.78
N PRO A 201 -0.25 18.38 10.63
CA PRO A 201 -1.22 17.87 9.67
C PRO A 201 -0.75 18.05 8.20
N PHE A 202 0.05 19.08 7.91
CA PHE A 202 0.68 19.23 6.59
C PHE A 202 1.66 18.10 6.28
N THR A 203 2.50 17.68 7.24
CA THR A 203 3.42 16.55 6.99
C THR A 203 2.69 15.22 6.76
N LEU A 204 1.47 15.07 7.31
CA LEU A 204 0.59 13.93 6.97
C LEU A 204 0.10 14.00 5.51
N ILE A 205 -0.29 15.19 5.02
CA ILE A 205 -0.66 15.38 3.60
C ILE A 205 0.56 15.10 2.73
N LEU A 206 1.72 15.64 3.08
CA LEU A 206 2.96 15.45 2.34
C LEU A 206 3.29 13.96 2.21
N PHE A 207 3.22 13.21 3.31
CA PHE A 207 3.45 11.77 3.30
C PHE A 207 2.47 11.05 2.35
N ASN A 208 1.15 11.26 2.50
CA ASN A 208 0.15 10.58 1.68
C ASN A 208 0.23 10.99 0.20
N THR A 209 0.55 12.25 -0.09
CA THR A 209 0.73 12.75 -1.47
C THR A 209 1.96 12.11 -2.11
N SER A 210 3.10 12.09 -1.41
CA SER A 210 4.33 11.47 -1.91
C SER A 210 4.16 9.95 -2.12
N ASP A 211 3.47 9.25 -1.21
CA ASP A 211 3.14 7.83 -1.39
C ASP A 211 2.21 7.64 -2.60
N PHE A 212 1.15 8.44 -2.74
CA PHE A 212 0.24 8.36 -3.88
C PHE A 212 0.94 8.60 -5.22
N VAL A 213 1.72 9.68 -5.34
CA VAL A 213 2.50 9.99 -6.55
C VAL A 213 3.47 8.86 -6.89
N ALA A 214 4.11 8.27 -5.89
CA ALA A 214 5.02 7.16 -6.10
C ALA A 214 4.31 5.91 -6.68
N ARG A 215 3.12 5.57 -6.19
CA ARG A 215 2.32 4.44 -6.72
C ARG A 215 1.86 4.71 -8.15
N LEU A 216 1.45 5.94 -8.46
CA LEU A 216 1.11 6.34 -9.83
C LEU A 216 2.33 6.29 -10.77
N SER A 217 3.52 6.65 -10.27
CA SER A 217 4.75 6.64 -11.07
C SER A 217 5.29 5.24 -11.33
N ALA A 218 4.85 4.21 -10.59
CA ALA A 218 5.45 2.87 -10.62
C ALA A 218 5.46 2.24 -12.03
N SER A 219 4.46 2.50 -12.87
CA SER A 219 4.43 2.05 -14.26
C SER A 219 5.48 2.67 -15.18
N TRP A 220 6.05 3.82 -14.81
CA TRP A 220 7.10 4.49 -15.57
C TRP A 220 8.47 3.87 -15.31
N TRP A 221 8.59 3.09 -14.25
CA TRP A 221 9.83 2.39 -13.92
C TRP A 221 9.91 1.07 -14.67
N SER A 222 11.10 0.76 -15.19
CA SER A 222 11.41 -0.56 -15.71
C SER A 222 11.44 -1.60 -14.59
N GLU A 223 11.44 -2.88 -14.97
CA GLU A 223 11.54 -3.98 -14.00
C GLU A 223 12.74 -3.78 -13.08
N PHE A 224 12.44 -3.58 -11.80
CA PHE A 224 13.44 -3.26 -10.79
C PHE A 224 14.19 -4.52 -10.38
N GLY A 225 13.46 -5.64 -10.31
CA GLY A 225 13.99 -6.96 -10.05
C GLY A 225 14.12 -7.27 -8.56
N GLN A 226 13.81 -8.51 -8.22
CA GLN A 226 13.67 -9.00 -6.85
C GLN A 226 14.82 -8.67 -5.87
N LYS A 227 16.09 -8.80 -6.30
CA LYS A 227 17.25 -8.54 -5.42
C LYS A 227 17.48 -7.06 -5.19
N LYS A 228 17.33 -6.23 -6.22
CA LYS A 228 17.46 -4.76 -6.10
C LYS A 228 16.34 -4.22 -5.24
N LEU A 229 15.12 -4.76 -5.39
CA LEU A 229 13.98 -4.39 -4.57
C LEU A 229 14.23 -4.69 -3.07
N LEU A 230 14.75 -5.88 -2.74
CA LEU A 230 15.13 -6.21 -1.38
C LEU A 230 16.23 -5.27 -0.87
N LEU A 231 17.29 -5.05 -1.65
CA LEU A 231 18.37 -4.15 -1.22
C LEU A 231 17.85 -2.72 -0.98
N ALA A 232 17.01 -2.20 -1.88
CA ALA A 232 16.38 -0.89 -1.72
C ALA A 232 15.47 -0.85 -0.49
N SER A 233 14.72 -1.91 -0.20
CA SER A 233 13.87 -1.99 1.00
C SER A 233 14.68 -1.94 2.30
N ILE A 234 15.83 -2.60 2.36
CA ILE A 234 16.72 -2.58 3.51
C ILE A 234 17.39 -1.20 3.63
N ALA A 235 17.80 -0.61 2.51
CA ALA A 235 18.42 0.71 2.48
C ALA A 235 17.51 1.81 3.05
N ARG A 236 16.18 1.61 3.03
CA ARG A 236 15.22 2.53 3.69
C ARG A 236 15.49 2.70 5.18
N ALA A 237 16.15 1.76 5.84
CA ALA A 237 16.49 1.87 7.26
C ALA A 237 17.25 3.17 7.58
N ILE A 238 17.92 3.79 6.59
CA ILE A 238 18.54 5.11 6.73
C ILE A 238 17.56 6.23 7.12
N PHE A 239 16.27 6.11 6.77
CA PHE A 239 15.25 7.08 7.17
C PHE A 239 15.01 7.10 8.69
N LEU A 240 15.29 6.01 9.40
CA LEU A 240 15.14 5.94 10.86
C LEU A 240 16.03 6.97 11.58
N PRO A 241 17.38 6.92 11.46
CA PRO A 241 18.23 7.92 12.10
C PRO A 241 18.00 9.32 11.52
N LEU A 242 17.79 9.46 10.21
CA LEU A 242 17.55 10.77 9.60
C LEU A 242 16.34 11.49 10.21
N LEU A 243 15.21 10.77 10.37
CA LEU A 243 13.99 11.34 10.96
C LEU A 243 14.10 11.51 12.47
N MET A 244 14.80 10.62 13.19
CA MET A 244 15.01 10.76 14.64
C MET A 244 15.93 11.95 15.01
N LEU A 245 16.81 12.37 14.10
CA LEU A 245 17.70 13.52 14.27
C LEU A 245 17.05 14.87 13.88
N CYS A 246 15.79 14.86 13.45
CA CYS A 246 14.97 16.05 13.29
C CYS A 246 14.49 16.60 14.65
N ASN A 247 13.78 17.73 14.63
CA ASN A 247 13.21 18.37 15.82
C ASN A 247 12.01 17.59 16.38
N LEU A 248 12.28 16.48 17.09
CA LEU A 248 11.27 15.69 17.78
C LEU A 248 10.92 16.34 19.11
N GLN A 249 9.64 16.64 19.30
CA GLN A 249 9.13 17.22 20.55
C GLN A 249 8.07 16.32 21.19
N ASN A 250 8.05 16.30 22.52
CA ASN A 250 7.02 15.59 23.27
C ASN A 250 5.74 16.44 23.37
N LYS A 251 4.69 15.90 24.00
CA LYS A 251 3.42 16.63 24.24
C LYS A 251 3.60 17.91 25.06
N SER A 252 4.68 18.01 25.84
CA SER A 252 5.05 19.20 26.62
C SER A 252 5.95 20.18 25.84
N ASN A 253 6.14 19.99 24.52
CA ASN A 253 7.06 20.75 23.65
C ASN A 253 8.54 20.66 24.03
N GLU A 254 8.93 19.71 24.86
CA GLU A 254 10.32 19.42 25.18
C GLU A 254 10.98 18.63 24.05
N VAL A 255 12.17 19.06 23.64
CA VAL A 255 12.96 18.39 22.61
C VAL A 255 13.50 17.06 23.15
N ILE A 256 13.20 15.98 22.44
CA ILE A 256 13.46 14.61 22.91
C ILE A 256 14.84 14.09 22.44
N THR A 257 15.33 14.57 21.30
CA THR A 257 16.56 14.08 20.66
C THR A 257 17.61 15.16 20.46
N THR A 258 18.85 14.73 20.22
CA THR A 258 19.88 15.62 19.68
C THR A 258 19.46 16.07 18.28
N VAL A 259 19.02 17.33 18.18
CA VAL A 259 18.59 17.91 16.90
C VAL A 259 19.81 18.30 16.07
N LEU A 260 20.18 17.43 15.14
CA LEU A 260 21.23 17.71 14.15
C LEU A 260 20.67 18.51 12.97
N PHE A 261 19.49 18.14 12.48
CA PHE A 261 18.86 18.79 11.33
C PHE A 261 17.89 19.87 11.78
N ARG A 262 18.40 21.09 11.99
CA ARG A 262 17.62 22.29 12.34
C ARG A 262 16.98 22.95 11.12
N SER A 263 16.23 22.19 10.33
CA SER A 263 15.55 22.72 9.14
C SER A 263 14.26 21.95 8.87
N ASP A 264 13.14 22.69 8.81
CA ASP A 264 11.83 22.14 8.48
C ASP A 264 11.79 21.56 7.06
N VAL A 265 12.51 22.17 6.13
CA VAL A 265 12.62 21.71 4.74
C VAL A 265 13.29 20.34 4.68
N LEU A 266 14.40 20.14 5.41
CA LEU A 266 15.07 18.84 5.45
C LEU A 266 14.16 17.76 6.06
N ALA A 267 13.45 18.08 7.14
CA ALA A 267 12.49 17.15 7.73
C ALA A 267 11.39 16.76 6.74
N MET A 268 10.82 17.74 6.02
CA MET A 268 9.82 17.49 4.98
C MET A 268 10.38 16.64 3.84
N LEU A 269 11.62 16.88 3.40
CA LEU A 269 12.27 16.08 2.36
C LEU A 269 12.51 14.63 2.80
N PHE A 270 12.91 14.39 4.05
CA PHE A 270 13.06 13.03 4.57
C PHE A 270 11.72 12.30 4.68
N ILE A 271 10.66 12.99 5.12
CA ILE A 271 9.29 12.43 5.16
C ILE A 271 8.81 12.09 3.75
N ALA A 272 8.93 13.03 2.80
CA ALA A 272 8.55 12.84 1.41
C ALA A 272 9.34 11.71 0.74
N GLY A 273 10.66 11.62 0.98
CA GLY A 273 11.50 10.55 0.46
C GLY A 273 11.14 9.17 1.03
N CYS A 274 10.87 9.08 2.33
CA CYS A 274 10.42 7.85 2.97
C CYS A 274 9.08 7.38 2.41
N ALA A 275 8.13 8.30 2.22
CA ALA A 275 6.82 8.04 1.64
C ALA A 275 6.90 7.66 0.15
N TYR A 276 7.68 8.40 -0.64
CA TYR A 276 7.82 8.14 -2.07
C TYR A 276 8.45 6.77 -2.32
N THR A 277 9.54 6.45 -1.62
CA THR A 277 10.12 5.11 -1.72
C THR A 277 9.16 4.03 -1.22
N ASN A 278 8.24 4.33 -0.28
CA ASN A 278 7.23 3.37 0.23
C ASN A 278 6.27 2.99 -0.89
N GLY A 279 5.61 3.98 -1.47
CA GLY A 279 4.65 3.76 -2.54
C GLY A 279 5.30 3.08 -3.74
N LEU A 280 6.49 3.53 -4.15
CA LEU A 280 7.17 3.01 -5.33
C LEU A 280 7.57 1.53 -5.14
N LEU A 281 8.37 1.22 -4.11
CA LEU A 281 8.90 -0.13 -3.92
C LEU A 281 7.78 -1.14 -3.60
N CYS A 282 6.77 -0.74 -2.81
CA CYS A 282 5.62 -1.59 -2.52
C CYS A 282 4.84 -1.94 -3.79
N THR A 283 4.60 -0.95 -4.65
CA THR A 283 3.84 -1.16 -5.89
C THR A 283 4.62 -2.01 -6.89
N LEU A 284 5.92 -1.78 -7.03
CA LEU A 284 6.79 -2.62 -7.85
C LEU A 284 6.80 -4.07 -7.34
N ALA A 285 6.88 -4.30 -6.02
CA ALA A 285 6.79 -5.63 -5.44
C ALA A 285 5.52 -6.36 -5.89
N PHE A 286 4.36 -5.68 -5.79
CA PHE A 286 3.05 -6.27 -6.09
C PHE A 286 2.84 -6.49 -7.59
N MET A 287 3.43 -5.63 -8.42
CA MET A 287 3.38 -5.75 -9.88
C MET A 287 4.29 -6.85 -10.44
N GLU A 288 5.44 -7.09 -9.80
CA GLU A 288 6.49 -7.98 -10.30
C GLU A 288 6.38 -9.42 -9.77
N TYR A 289 5.95 -9.65 -8.52
CA TYR A 289 5.87 -11.02 -7.99
C TYR A 289 4.98 -11.98 -8.81
N PRO A 290 3.80 -11.58 -9.37
CA PRO A 290 2.96 -12.50 -10.11
C PRO A 290 3.61 -12.99 -11.40
N ARG A 291 4.63 -12.25 -11.90
CA ARG A 291 5.39 -12.62 -13.11
C ARG A 291 6.29 -13.83 -12.89
N LEU A 292 6.56 -14.21 -11.64
CA LEU A 292 7.30 -15.43 -11.30
C LEU A 292 6.51 -16.71 -11.60
N PHE A 293 5.20 -16.59 -11.82
CA PHE A 293 4.27 -17.71 -11.88
C PHE A 293 3.52 -17.73 -13.20
N ARG A 294 3.31 -18.93 -13.74
CA ARG A 294 2.58 -19.13 -15.00
C ARG A 294 1.10 -19.34 -14.74
N LYS A 295 0.78 -20.17 -13.75
CA LYS A 295 -0.59 -20.55 -13.39
C LYS A 295 -1.26 -19.49 -12.52
N ASN A 296 -2.54 -19.21 -12.76
CA ASN A 296 -3.30 -18.25 -11.97
C ASN A 296 -3.41 -18.67 -10.50
N VAL A 297 -3.54 -19.98 -10.22
CA VAL A 297 -3.58 -20.52 -8.86
C VAL A 297 -2.33 -20.15 -8.05
N GLU A 298 -1.14 -20.22 -8.67
CA GLU A 298 0.12 -19.85 -8.03
C GLU A 298 0.20 -18.34 -7.80
N LYS A 299 -0.28 -17.53 -8.74
CA LYS A 299 -0.34 -16.05 -8.61
C LYS A 299 -1.26 -15.64 -7.47
N GLU A 300 -2.45 -16.24 -7.39
CA GLU A 300 -3.40 -15.99 -6.30
C GLU A 300 -2.79 -16.36 -4.95
N LEU A 301 -2.18 -17.54 -4.82
CA LEU A 301 -1.54 -17.94 -3.56
C LEU A 301 -0.36 -17.02 -3.21
N GLY A 302 0.39 -16.56 -4.21
CA GLY A 302 1.40 -15.52 -4.05
C GLY A 302 0.82 -14.21 -3.51
N GLY A 303 -0.40 -13.84 -3.92
CA GLY A 303 -1.17 -12.73 -3.38
C GLY A 303 -1.49 -12.86 -1.89
N SER A 304 -1.89 -14.05 -1.44
CA SER A 304 -2.07 -14.33 -0.01
C SER A 304 -0.75 -14.27 0.76
N ILE A 305 0.33 -14.87 0.22
CA ILE A 305 1.65 -14.88 0.87
C ILE A 305 2.23 -13.47 1.01
N ILE A 306 2.16 -12.64 -0.03
CA ILE A 306 2.69 -11.28 0.03
C ILE A 306 1.88 -10.40 0.99
N PHE A 307 0.56 -10.59 1.05
CA PHE A 307 -0.30 -9.91 2.01
C PHE A 307 -0.01 -10.34 3.46
N PHE A 308 0.28 -11.61 3.67
CA PHE A 308 0.72 -12.11 4.98
C PHE A 308 2.04 -11.46 5.40
N MET A 309 3.04 -11.40 4.50
CA MET A 309 4.32 -10.72 4.76
C MET A 309 4.15 -9.21 5.03
N LEU A 310 3.25 -8.54 4.29
CA LEU A 310 2.82 -7.17 4.54
C LEU A 310 2.29 -7.03 5.97
N SER A 311 1.37 -7.90 6.39
CA SER A 311 0.71 -7.84 7.70
C SER A 311 1.69 -8.04 8.86
N ILE A 312 2.64 -8.96 8.73
CA ILE A 312 3.74 -9.12 9.70
C ILE A 312 4.59 -7.84 9.72
N GLY A 313 4.91 -7.26 8.56
CA GLY A 313 5.67 -6.01 8.46
C GLY A 313 4.97 -4.83 9.15
N LEU A 314 3.66 -4.67 8.96
CA LEU A 314 2.87 -3.65 9.65
C LEU A 314 2.91 -3.85 11.18
N THR A 315 2.73 -5.09 11.63
CA THR A 315 2.75 -5.43 13.06
C THR A 315 4.12 -5.13 13.66
N ALA A 316 5.19 -5.64 13.05
CA ALA A 316 6.56 -5.41 13.49
C ALA A 316 6.94 -3.92 13.49
N GLY A 317 6.55 -3.18 12.45
CA GLY A 317 6.80 -1.73 12.36
C GLY A 317 6.07 -0.95 13.44
N SER A 318 4.82 -1.31 13.75
CA SER A 318 4.05 -0.66 14.82
C SER A 318 4.71 -0.89 16.20
N LEU A 319 5.17 -2.11 16.49
CA LEU A 319 5.91 -2.44 17.71
C LEU A 319 7.23 -1.67 17.77
N MET A 320 7.95 -1.61 16.65
CA MET A 320 9.19 -0.84 16.53
C MET A 320 8.97 0.65 16.82
N SER A 321 7.85 1.23 16.36
CA SER A 321 7.51 2.64 16.66
C SER A 321 7.38 2.89 18.16
N PHE A 322 6.77 1.96 18.92
CA PHE A 322 6.72 2.06 20.38
C PHE A 322 8.10 1.94 21.02
N VAL A 323 8.93 1.00 20.56
CA VAL A 323 10.31 0.82 21.06
C VAL A 323 11.12 2.09 20.81
N LEU A 324 11.10 2.62 19.59
CA LEU A 324 11.80 3.86 19.24
C LEU A 324 11.34 5.01 20.13
N ARG A 325 10.04 5.20 20.33
CA ARG A 325 9.52 6.23 21.24
C ARG A 325 9.92 5.99 22.70
N ALA A 326 10.04 4.74 23.14
CA ALA A 326 10.45 4.41 24.49
C ALA A 326 11.94 4.67 24.72
N MET A 327 12.80 4.34 23.75
CA MET A 327 14.24 4.65 23.79
C MET A 327 14.51 6.16 23.80
N LEU A 328 13.53 6.94 23.35
CA LEU A 328 13.58 8.39 23.31
C LEU A 328 13.11 9.05 24.63
N LYS A 329 12.47 8.32 25.56
CA LYS A 329 12.17 8.92 26.87
C LYS A 329 13.47 9.09 27.66
N PRO A 330 13.73 10.27 28.26
CA PRO A 330 14.92 10.48 29.09
C PRO A 330 14.93 9.57 30.33
#